data_AF-A0A183GWM7-F1
#
_entry.id   AF-A0A183GWM7-F1
#
_cell.length_a   1.000
_cell.length_b   1.000
_cell.length_c   1.000
_cell.angle_alpha   90.00
_cell.angle_beta   90.00
_cell.angle_gamma   90.00
#
_symmetry.space_group_name_H-M   'P 1'
#
loop_
_entity.id
_entity.type
_entity.pdbx_description
1 polymer ?
#
loop_
_entity_poly.entity_id
_entity_poly.type
_entity_poly.pdbx_seq_one_letter_code
_entity_poly.pdbx_strand_id
1 'polypeptide(L)'
;MECSDAESEQPMEEQEEEKPEDEDFSSLSATELLAKRKELLADFKQTISTYAHQLLTDPQENIYKLRDLFHLCQGEKVHSLVRESVQKLAVASMIQVLIDIIPGYSIRELTAEEKSQKVKKETKRLQTFEESLLRYYLKFLQFCEKMTGSKYEHSNI
;
A
#
# COMPACT_ATOMS: atom_id res chain seq x y z
N MET A 1 32.40 28.35 17.47
CA MET A 1 32.67 27.07 16.80
C MET A 1 31.44 26.75 15.99
N GLU A 2 31.52 27.12 14.72
CA GLU A 2 30.46 26.95 13.73
C GLU A 2 30.36 25.46 13.39
N CYS A 3 29.16 24.91 13.47
CA CYS A 3 28.78 23.67 12.80
C CYS A 3 27.42 23.92 12.17
N SER A 4 27.47 24.60 11.03
CA SER A 4 26.50 24.48 9.96
C SER A 4 26.53 23.04 9.46
N ASP A 5 25.53 22.24 9.79
CA ASP A 5 25.30 20.95 9.14
C ASP A 5 23.86 20.86 8.68
N ALA A 6 23.76 20.47 7.42
CA ALA A 6 22.67 20.69 6.50
C ALA A 6 21.36 20.02 6.93
N GLU A 7 20.26 20.76 6.69
CA GLU A 7 18.94 20.20 6.47
C GLU A 7 19.02 18.98 5.55
N SER A 8 18.70 17.81 6.11
CA SER A 8 18.32 16.64 5.33
C SER A 8 16.82 16.46 5.51
N GLU A 9 16.07 17.38 4.90
CA GLU A 9 14.76 17.03 4.36
C GLU A 9 15.02 15.94 3.33
N GLN A 10 14.62 14.70 3.63
CA GLN A 10 14.59 13.68 2.59
C GLN A 10 13.53 14.14 1.59
N PRO A 11 13.90 14.37 0.32
CA PRO A 11 12.92 14.62 -0.72
C PRO A 11 12.01 13.39 -0.75
N MET A 12 10.72 13.60 -0.56
CA MET A 12 9.72 12.64 -0.99
C MET A 12 9.83 12.61 -2.51
N GLU A 13 10.67 11.72 -3.04
CA GLU A 13 10.67 11.40 -4.46
C GLU A 13 9.29 10.80 -4.75
N GLU A 14 8.39 11.66 -5.24
CA GLU A 14 7.36 11.25 -6.18
C GLU A 14 8.12 10.62 -7.35
N GLN A 15 8.39 9.33 -7.24
CA GLN A 15 8.74 8.55 -8.41
C GLN A 15 7.58 8.77 -9.38
N GLU A 16 7.86 9.44 -10.50
CA GLU A 16 6.98 9.47 -11.66
C GLU A 16 6.72 8.03 -12.05
N GLU A 17 5.62 7.55 -11.52
CA GLU A 17 5.31 6.16 -11.46
C GLU A 17 4.69 5.87 -12.84
N GLU A 18 5.51 5.48 -13.82
CA GLU A 18 5.08 5.10 -15.18
C GLU A 18 3.79 4.27 -15.09
N LYS A 19 2.74 4.74 -15.78
CA LYS A 19 1.53 3.95 -15.96
C LYS A 19 1.95 2.75 -16.83
N PRO A 20 1.71 1.50 -16.40
CA PRO A 20 1.92 0.38 -17.30
C PRO A 20 1.01 0.63 -18.50
N GLU A 21 1.63 0.78 -19.68
CA GLU A 21 0.92 0.77 -20.94
C GLU A 21 0.09 -0.51 -20.96
N ASP A 22 -1.21 -0.39 -21.22
CA ASP A 22 -2.08 -1.56 -21.38
C ASP A 22 -1.58 -2.32 -22.62
N GLU A 23 -0.71 -3.33 -22.41
CA GLU A 23 -0.24 -4.22 -23.47
C GLU A 23 -1.46 -4.84 -24.18
N ASP A 24 -1.62 -4.55 -25.47
CA ASP A 24 -2.75 -5.07 -26.24
C ASP A 24 -2.58 -6.57 -26.54
N PHE A 25 -3.26 -7.40 -25.75
CA PHE A 25 -3.30 -8.85 -25.92
C PHE A 25 -4.35 -9.34 -26.93
N SER A 26 -4.98 -8.45 -27.70
CA SER A 26 -6.05 -8.81 -28.66
C SER A 26 -5.63 -9.81 -29.75
N SER A 27 -4.33 -9.90 -30.04
CA SER A 27 -3.76 -10.78 -31.08
C SER A 27 -3.43 -12.21 -30.59
N LEU A 28 -3.51 -12.48 -29.29
CA LEU A 28 -3.12 -13.76 -28.72
C LEU A 28 -4.19 -14.85 -28.94
N SER A 29 -3.74 -16.08 -29.17
CA SER A 29 -4.63 -17.25 -29.13
C SER A 29 -5.15 -17.51 -27.71
N ALA A 30 -6.24 -18.27 -27.59
CA ALA A 30 -6.83 -18.60 -26.29
C ALA A 30 -5.83 -19.29 -25.33
N THR A 31 -4.92 -20.13 -25.85
CA THR A 31 -3.88 -20.79 -25.06
C THR A 31 -2.81 -19.83 -24.58
N GLU A 32 -2.39 -18.90 -25.43
CA GLU A 32 -1.38 -17.88 -25.10
C GLU A 32 -1.94 -16.88 -24.09
N LEU A 33 -3.20 -16.47 -24.24
CA LEU A 33 -3.87 -15.57 -23.31
C LEU A 33 -3.97 -16.18 -21.90
N LEU A 34 -4.28 -17.48 -21.81
CA LEU A 34 -4.29 -18.19 -20.52
C LEU A 34 -2.90 -18.30 -19.90
N ALA A 35 -1.86 -18.52 -20.71
CA ALA A 35 -0.48 -18.55 -20.23
C ALA A 35 -0.07 -17.16 -19.69
N LYS A 36 -0.35 -16.09 -20.45
CA LYS A 36 -0.08 -14.71 -20.05
C LYS A 36 -0.82 -14.30 -18.78
N ARG A 37 -2.09 -14.69 -18.65
CA ARG A 37 -2.84 -14.48 -17.39
C ARG A 37 -2.16 -15.13 -16.20
N LYS A 38 -1.64 -16.36 -16.35
CA LYS A 38 -0.96 -17.09 -15.26
C LYS A 38 0.37 -16.44 -14.89
N GLU A 39 1.13 -16.01 -15.89
CA GLU A 39 2.40 -15.29 -15.72
C GLU A 39 2.18 -14.00 -14.91
N LEU A 40 1.30 -13.12 -15.40
CA LEU A 40 0.97 -11.86 -14.71
C LEU A 40 0.48 -12.10 -13.27
N LEU A 41 -0.36 -13.11 -13.05
CA LEU A 41 -0.81 -13.45 -11.69
C LEU A 41 0.32 -13.95 -10.79
N ALA A 42 1.30 -14.67 -11.33
CA ALA A 42 2.46 -15.11 -10.56
C ALA A 42 3.32 -13.91 -10.16
N ASP A 43 3.54 -12.97 -11.06
CA ASP A 43 4.32 -11.75 -10.81
C ASP A 43 3.67 -10.90 -9.72
N PHE A 44 2.37 -10.63 -9.82
CA PHE A 44 1.67 -9.87 -8.78
C PHE A 44 1.63 -10.60 -7.43
N LYS A 45 1.54 -11.93 -7.41
CA LYS A 45 1.66 -12.70 -6.16
C LYS A 45 3.03 -12.51 -5.53
N GLN A 46 4.10 -12.54 -6.33
CA GLN A 46 5.46 -12.31 -5.86
C GLN A 46 5.64 -10.89 -5.32
N THR A 47 5.09 -9.89 -6.01
CA THR A 47 5.10 -8.49 -5.58
C THR A 47 4.38 -8.31 -4.23
N ILE A 48 3.13 -8.81 -4.12
CA ILE A 48 2.35 -8.76 -2.87
C ILE A 48 3.10 -9.46 -1.74
N SER A 49 3.67 -10.65 -2.01
CA SER A 49 4.46 -11.40 -1.03
C SER A 49 5.68 -10.61 -0.54
N THR A 50 6.35 -9.91 -1.45
CA THR A 50 7.55 -9.12 -1.13
C THR A 50 7.18 -7.93 -0.24
N TYR A 51 6.10 -7.21 -0.57
CA TYR A 51 5.63 -6.08 0.25
C TYR A 51 5.18 -6.54 1.64
N ALA A 52 4.40 -7.62 1.72
CA ALA A 52 3.97 -8.18 2.99
C ALA A 52 5.17 -8.62 3.84
N HIS A 53 6.14 -9.31 3.25
CA HIS A 53 7.33 -9.77 3.97
C HIS A 53 8.17 -8.60 4.53
N GLN A 54 8.37 -7.54 3.73
CA GLN A 54 9.11 -6.35 4.17
C GLN A 54 8.41 -5.64 5.35
N LEU A 55 7.08 -5.50 5.27
CA LEU A 55 6.28 -4.91 6.34
C LEU A 55 6.33 -5.73 7.63
N LEU A 56 6.28 -7.07 7.53
CA LEU A 56 6.35 -7.95 8.69
C LEU A 56 7.75 -8.00 9.32
N THR A 57 8.80 -7.80 8.52
CA THR A 57 10.20 -7.87 9.00
C THR A 57 10.62 -6.62 9.74
N ASP A 58 10.36 -5.44 9.16
CA ASP A 58 10.62 -4.15 9.80
C ASP A 58 9.54 -3.15 9.36
N PRO A 59 8.43 -3.03 10.12
CA PRO A 59 7.32 -2.18 9.76
C PRO A 59 7.66 -0.69 9.86
N GLN A 60 8.63 -0.28 10.68
CA GLN A 60 8.97 1.14 10.85
C GLN A 60 9.75 1.68 9.66
N GLU A 61 10.69 0.90 9.12
CA GLU A 61 11.46 1.32 7.93
C GLU A 61 10.69 1.09 6.62
N ASN A 62 9.78 0.10 6.57
CA ASN A 62 9.07 -0.28 5.34
C ASN A 62 7.62 0.20 5.26
N ILE A 63 7.20 1.13 6.11
CA ILE A 63 5.78 1.54 6.22
C ILE A 63 5.17 2.06 4.91
N TYR A 64 5.99 2.62 4.02
CA TYR A 64 5.56 3.09 2.70
C TYR A 64 5.03 1.96 1.82
N LYS A 65 5.39 0.69 2.07
CA LYS A 65 4.83 -0.48 1.38
C LYS A 65 3.34 -0.69 1.62
N LEU A 66 2.76 -0.13 2.69
CA LEU A 66 1.30 -0.09 2.85
C LEU A 66 0.65 0.72 1.73
N ARG A 67 1.28 1.81 1.26
CA ARG A 67 0.78 2.57 0.11
C ARG A 67 0.76 1.70 -1.14
N ASP A 68 1.89 1.09 -1.45
CA ASP A 68 2.08 0.31 -2.67
C ASP A 68 1.09 -0.88 -2.68
N LEU A 69 0.90 -1.56 -1.54
CA LEU A 69 -0.08 -2.63 -1.39
C LEU A 69 -1.53 -2.10 -1.50
N PHE A 70 -1.80 -0.88 -1.02
CA PHE A 70 -3.12 -0.26 -1.12
C PHE A 70 -3.47 0.10 -2.58
N HIS A 71 -2.52 0.59 -3.37
CA HIS A 71 -2.71 0.83 -4.81
C HIS A 71 -3.11 -0.47 -5.53
N LEU A 72 -2.52 -1.61 -5.16
CA LEU A 72 -2.92 -2.92 -5.70
C LEU A 72 -4.36 -3.30 -5.29
N CYS A 73 -4.82 -2.95 -4.09
CA CYS A 73 -6.23 -3.13 -3.70
C CYS A 73 -7.18 -2.32 -4.60
N GLN A 74 -6.77 -1.11 -4.99
CA GLN A 74 -7.53 -0.25 -5.91
C GLN A 74 -7.44 -0.72 -7.38
N GLY A 75 -6.60 -1.73 -7.64
CA GLY A 75 -6.34 -2.25 -8.98
C GLY A 75 -5.66 -1.21 -9.87
N GLU A 76 -4.90 -0.31 -9.26
CA GLU A 76 -4.06 0.66 -9.96
C GLU A 76 -2.84 -0.06 -10.52
N LYS A 77 -2.47 0.27 -11.76
CA LYS A 77 -1.30 -0.32 -12.44
C LYS A 77 -1.35 -1.85 -12.56
N VAL A 78 -2.56 -2.41 -12.57
CA VAL A 78 -2.78 -3.84 -12.80
C VAL A 78 -3.52 -3.99 -14.13
N HIS A 79 -2.92 -4.79 -15.02
CA HIS A 79 -3.53 -5.09 -16.31
C HIS A 79 -4.95 -5.67 -16.15
N SER A 80 -5.86 -5.22 -17.00
CA SER A 80 -7.30 -5.56 -16.97
C SER A 80 -7.57 -7.08 -16.88
N LEU A 81 -6.75 -7.90 -17.57
CA LEU A 81 -6.83 -9.36 -17.61
C LEU A 81 -6.77 -10.03 -16.22
N VAL A 82 -6.06 -9.43 -15.26
CA VAL A 82 -5.83 -10.01 -13.92
C VAL A 82 -6.32 -9.12 -12.78
N ARG A 83 -6.79 -7.91 -13.08
CA ARG A 83 -7.14 -6.86 -12.13
C ARG A 83 -7.96 -7.36 -10.94
N GLU A 84 -9.12 -7.99 -11.18
CA GLU A 84 -9.98 -8.46 -10.09
C GLU A 84 -9.31 -9.51 -9.19
N SER A 85 -8.49 -10.38 -9.79
CA SER A 85 -7.82 -11.46 -9.05
C SER A 85 -6.71 -10.88 -8.17
N VAL A 86 -5.95 -9.91 -8.69
CA VAL A 86 -4.91 -9.19 -7.94
C VAL A 86 -5.53 -8.36 -6.81
N GLN A 87 -6.63 -7.65 -7.08
CA GLN A 87 -7.34 -6.87 -6.05
C GLN A 87 -7.79 -7.76 -4.87
N LYS A 88 -8.39 -8.93 -5.16
CA LYS A 88 -8.81 -9.87 -4.12
C LYS A 88 -7.63 -10.35 -3.27
N LEU A 89 -6.50 -10.69 -3.91
CA LEU A 89 -5.28 -11.10 -3.22
C LEU A 89 -4.70 -9.95 -2.38
N ALA A 90 -4.60 -8.76 -2.95
CA ALA A 90 -4.06 -7.58 -2.27
C ALA A 90 -4.89 -7.19 -1.05
N VAL A 91 -6.24 -7.21 -1.15
CA VAL A 91 -7.14 -6.92 -0.02
C VAL A 91 -6.96 -7.92 1.11
N ALA A 92 -6.89 -9.22 0.78
CA ALA A 92 -6.68 -10.26 1.79
C ALA A 92 -5.32 -10.10 2.49
N SER A 93 -4.25 -9.85 1.72
CA SER A 93 -2.91 -9.61 2.26
C SER A 93 -2.83 -8.33 3.09
N MET A 94 -3.49 -7.25 2.64
CA MET A 94 -3.53 -5.97 3.36
C MET A 94 -4.15 -6.13 4.75
N ILE A 95 -5.29 -6.81 4.86
CA ILE A 95 -5.93 -7.09 6.16
C ILE A 95 -4.98 -7.82 7.09
N GLN A 96 -4.36 -8.90 6.59
CA GLN A 96 -3.48 -9.72 7.40
C GLN A 96 -2.29 -8.90 7.91
N VAL A 97 -1.63 -8.15 7.03
CA VAL A 97 -0.49 -7.30 7.38
C VAL A 97 -0.89 -6.23 8.40
N LEU A 98 -2.02 -5.54 8.22
CA LEU A 98 -2.49 -4.52 9.17
C LEU A 98 -2.73 -5.09 10.57
N ILE A 99 -3.23 -6.32 10.68
CA ILE A 99 -3.43 -7.00 11.96
C ILE A 99 -2.07 -7.36 12.60
N ASP A 100 -1.14 -7.87 11.80
CA ASP A 100 0.15 -8.36 12.29
C ASP A 100 1.11 -7.24 12.75
N ILE A 101 1.05 -6.07 12.11
CA ILE A 101 1.93 -4.92 12.44
C ILE A 101 1.34 -3.95 13.47
N ILE A 102 0.08 -4.16 13.89
CA ILE A 102 -0.59 -3.25 14.83
C ILE A 102 0.12 -3.32 16.20
N PRO A 103 0.47 -2.18 16.80
CA PRO A 103 1.06 -2.17 18.13
C PRO A 103 0.04 -2.61 19.18
N GLY A 104 0.51 -3.28 20.24
CA GLY A 104 -0.32 -3.68 21.39
C GLY A 104 -0.74 -2.53 22.31
N TYR A 105 -0.48 -1.29 21.95
CA TYR A 105 -0.81 -0.08 22.71
C TYR A 105 -1.72 0.85 21.89
N SER A 106 -2.44 1.74 22.57
CA SER A 106 -3.28 2.74 21.91
C SER A 106 -2.43 3.85 21.29
N ILE A 107 -2.60 4.10 19.99
CA ILE A 107 -1.93 5.19 19.28
C ILE A 107 -2.69 6.49 19.57
N ARG A 108 -2.01 7.49 20.16
CA ARG A 108 -2.57 8.81 20.45
C ARG A 108 -2.23 9.79 19.33
N GLU A 109 -3.18 10.63 18.95
CA GLU A 109 -2.91 11.77 18.09
C GLU A 109 -2.02 12.82 18.78
N LEU A 110 -0.94 13.20 18.12
CA LEU A 110 -0.05 14.28 18.57
C LEU A 110 -0.65 15.64 18.24
N THR A 111 -0.53 16.59 19.17
CA THR A 111 -0.94 17.98 18.93
C THR A 111 0.00 18.67 17.94
N ALA A 112 -0.44 19.77 17.32
CA ALA A 112 0.40 20.55 16.40
C ALA A 112 1.71 21.03 17.05
N GLU A 113 1.66 21.38 18.33
CA GLU A 113 2.82 21.79 19.11
C GLU A 113 3.80 20.62 19.28
N GLU A 114 3.31 19.43 19.61
CA GLU A 114 4.14 18.23 19.78
C GLU A 114 4.81 17.79 18.47
N LYS A 115 4.12 17.92 17.33
CA LYS A 115 4.70 17.61 16.01
C LYS A 115 5.81 18.58 15.60
N SER A 116 5.74 19.83 16.06
CA SER A 116 6.75 20.86 15.75
C SER A 116 8.01 20.75 16.61
N GLN A 117 7.96 19.98 17.70
CA GLN A 117 9.11 19.81 18.59
C GLN A 117 10.21 18.96 17.95
N LYS A 118 11.46 19.38 18.17
CA LYS A 118 12.64 18.59 17.77
C LYS A 118 12.75 17.37 18.68
N VAL A 119 12.37 16.22 18.14
CA VAL A 119 12.53 14.92 18.81
C VAL A 119 13.76 14.19 18.28
N LYS A 120 14.19 13.15 19.01
CA LYS A 120 15.27 12.26 18.57
C LYS A 120 14.86 11.48 17.33
N LYS A 121 15.85 11.03 16.54
CA LYS A 121 15.64 10.26 15.30
C LYS A 121 14.70 9.06 15.49
N GLU A 122 14.92 8.27 16.55
CA GLU A 122 14.10 7.09 16.86
C GLU A 122 12.64 7.46 17.16
N THR A 123 12.42 8.51 17.96
CA THR A 123 11.08 9.03 18.24
C THR A 123 10.39 9.50 16.96
N LYS A 124 11.10 10.22 16.09
CA LYS A 124 10.55 10.68 14.80
C LYS A 124 10.13 9.50 13.91
N ARG A 125 10.93 8.43 13.87
CA ARG A 125 10.62 7.21 13.12
C ARG A 125 9.34 6.55 13.62
N LEU A 126 9.21 6.39 14.94
CA LEU A 126 8.01 5.83 15.56
C LEU A 126 6.76 6.66 15.23
N GLN A 127 6.85 7.99 15.34
CA GLN A 127 5.75 8.89 14.99
C GLN A 127 5.34 8.75 13.52
N THR A 128 6.31 8.72 12.62
CA THR A 128 6.06 8.56 11.17
C THR A 128 5.39 7.23 10.86
N PHE A 129 5.83 6.16 11.52
CA PHE A 129 5.22 4.84 11.42
C PHE A 129 3.77 4.85 11.88
N GLU A 130 3.49 5.35 13.10
CA GLU A 130 2.16 5.41 13.69
C GLU A 130 1.18 6.24 12.83
N GLU A 131 1.61 7.42 12.38
CA GLU A 131 0.80 8.28 11.51
C GLU A 131 0.47 7.61 10.18
N SER A 132 1.45 6.94 9.58
CA SER A 132 1.27 6.23 8.32
C SER A 132 0.35 5.02 8.48
N LEU A 133 0.53 4.24 9.54
CA LEU A 133 -0.31 3.10 9.87
C LEU A 133 -1.78 3.53 10.01
N LEU A 134 -2.06 4.53 10.83
CA LEU A 134 -3.41 5.05 11.03
C LEU A 134 -4.02 5.58 9.72
N ARG A 135 -3.23 6.33 8.93
CA ARG A 135 -3.68 6.87 7.65
C ARG A 135 -4.11 5.76 6.68
N TYR A 136 -3.28 4.73 6.50
CA TYR A 136 -3.59 3.66 5.56
C TYR A 136 -4.67 2.71 6.09
N TYR A 137 -4.74 2.51 7.40
CA TYR A 137 -5.85 1.78 8.03
C TYR A 137 -7.18 2.47 7.75
N LEU A 138 -7.29 3.79 7.99
CA LEU A 138 -8.50 4.57 7.70
C LEU A 138 -8.87 4.52 6.21
N LYS A 139 -7.90 4.74 5.31
CA LYS A 139 -8.11 4.64 3.86
C LYS A 139 -8.62 3.27 3.45
N PHE A 140 -8.07 2.21 4.03
CA PHE A 140 -8.48 0.84 3.75
C PHE A 140 -9.91 0.53 4.21
N LEU A 141 -10.31 1.03 5.39
CA LEU A 141 -11.69 0.90 5.86
C LEU A 141 -12.67 1.64 4.96
N GLN A 142 -12.37 2.88 4.58
CA GLN A 142 -13.18 3.65 3.63
C GLN A 142 -13.29 2.97 2.27
N PHE A 143 -12.20 2.34 1.81
CA PHE A 143 -12.21 1.54 0.60
C PHE A 143 -13.14 0.31 0.74
N CYS A 144 -13.06 -0.42 1.85
CA CYS A 144 -13.95 -1.54 2.12
C CYS A 144 -15.42 -1.13 2.14
N GLU A 145 -15.74 -0.02 2.82
CA GLU A 145 -17.10 0.55 2.87
C GLU A 145 -17.64 0.88 1.48
N LYS A 146 -16.82 1.51 0.62
CA LYS A 146 -17.22 1.79 -0.77
C LYS A 146 -17.45 0.50 -1.58
N MET A 147 -16.58 -0.49 -1.42
CA MET A 147 -16.65 -1.77 -2.12
C MET A 147 -17.88 -2.60 -1.71
N THR A 148 -18.32 -2.52 -0.46
CA THR A 148 -19.52 -3.20 0.03
C THR A 148 -20.77 -2.37 -0.27
N GLY A 149 -20.77 -1.08 0.03
CA GLY A 149 -21.89 -0.15 -0.21
C GLY A 149 -22.34 -0.11 -1.67
N SER A 150 -21.39 -0.10 -2.62
CA SER A 150 -21.71 -0.14 -4.05
C SER A 150 -22.41 -1.43 -4.49
N LYS A 151 -22.28 -2.54 -3.75
CA LYS A 151 -22.95 -3.81 -4.06
C LYS A 151 -24.35 -3.91 -3.45
N TYR A 152 -24.62 -3.19 -2.36
CA TYR A 152 -25.94 -3.16 -1.73
C TYR A 152 -26.97 -2.38 -2.55
N GLU A 153 -26.56 -1.36 -3.31
CA GLU A 153 -27.49 -0.63 -4.20
C GLU A 153 -27.91 -1.45 -5.43
N HIS A 154 -27.02 -2.30 -5.96
CA HIS A 154 -27.31 -3.15 -7.12
C HIS A 154 -28.06 -4.44 -6.78
N SER A 155 -28.17 -4.81 -5.49
CA SER A 155 -28.89 -6.01 -5.06
C SER A 155 -30.34 -5.73 -4.63
N ASN A 156 -30.79 -4.47 -4.70
CA ASN A 156 -32.15 -4.00 -4.35
C ASN A 156 -32.98 -3.55 -5.58
N ILE A 157 -32.62 -3.99 -6.79
CA ILE A 157 -33.40 -3.77 -8.02
C ILE A 157 -33.78 -5.12 -8.63
#